data_AF-A0A7V5V3I4-F1
#
_entry.id   AF-A0A7V5V3I4-F1
#
_cell.length_a   1.000
_cell.length_b   1.000
_cell.length_c   1.000
_cell.angle_alpha   90.00
_cell.angle_beta   90.00
_cell.angle_gamma   90.00
#
_symmetry.space_group_name_H-M   'P 1'
#
loop_
_entity.id
_entity.type
_entity.pdbx_description
1 polymer ?
#
loop_
_entity_poly.entity_id
_entity_poly.type
_entity_poly.pdbx_seq_one_letter_code
_entity_poly.pdbx_strand_id
1 'polypeptide(L)'
;FVGICVGMQVLFESSLEDKNAKGLAIFNGRVEKLKHPKTPMVGWAQFQSKDQFYQQQFVYFVNSYGIGQSDYCVAAVNYGAQFCAIVQKDQVTGFQFHPEKSGHYGLEVLQRCLE
;
A
#
# COMPACT_ATOMS: atom_id res chain seq x y z
N PHE A 1 1.18 14.79 -0.82
CA PHE A 1 1.68 13.91 -1.90
C PHE A 1 1.00 12.56 -1.78
N VAL A 2 0.54 11.97 -2.90
CA VAL A 2 -0.12 10.67 -2.91
C VAL A 2 0.63 9.72 -3.85
N GLY A 3 1.09 8.58 -3.32
CA GLY A 3 1.66 7.48 -4.10
C GLY A 3 0.69 6.31 -4.21
N ILE A 4 0.46 5.79 -5.41
CA ILE A 4 -0.48 4.66 -5.65
C ILE A 4 0.28 3.46 -6.23
N CYS A 5 0.10 2.28 -5.64
CA CYS A 5 0.74 1.02 -6.00
C CYS A 5 2.26 1.15 -6.10
N VAL A 6 2.85 1.11 -7.30
CA VAL A 6 4.30 1.36 -7.50
C VAL A 6 4.69 2.76 -6.98
N GLY A 7 3.81 3.74 -7.06
CA GLY A 7 4.02 5.07 -6.48
C GLY A 7 4.19 5.05 -4.96
N MET A 8 3.49 4.16 -4.24
CA MET A 8 3.77 3.93 -2.81
C MET A 8 5.12 3.22 -2.63
N GLN A 9 5.41 2.21 -3.46
CA GLN A 9 6.64 1.40 -3.34
C GLN A 9 7.91 2.23 -3.56
N VAL A 10 7.88 3.18 -4.49
CA VAL A 10 9.00 4.10 -4.77
C VAL A 10 9.34 4.99 -3.58
N LEU A 11 8.43 5.19 -2.62
CA LEU A 11 8.71 5.97 -1.42
C LEU A 11 9.64 5.26 -0.43
N PHE A 12 9.88 3.96 -0.59
CA PHE A 12 10.79 3.17 0.23
C PHE A 12 12.23 3.20 -0.30
N GLU A 13 13.16 2.54 0.37
CA GLU A 13 14.58 2.60 0.01
C GLU A 13 14.89 1.79 -1.25
N SER A 14 14.24 0.63 -1.41
CA SER A 14 14.53 -0.31 -2.51
C SER A 14 13.41 -1.34 -2.70
N SER A 15 13.49 -2.11 -3.79
CA SER A 15 12.61 -3.25 -4.07
C SER A 15 13.42 -4.49 -4.43
N LEU A 16 12.97 -5.67 -4.00
CA LEU A 16 13.53 -6.94 -4.49
C LEU A 16 13.08 -7.29 -5.91
N GLU A 17 12.12 -6.55 -6.48
CA GLU A 17 11.73 -6.69 -7.89
C GLU A 17 12.85 -6.23 -8.83
N ASP A 18 13.52 -5.13 -8.50
CA ASP A 18 14.74 -4.66 -9.17
C ASP A 18 15.82 -4.33 -8.12
N LYS A 19 16.80 -5.22 -8.02
CA LYS A 19 17.90 -5.11 -7.04
C LYS A 19 18.80 -3.90 -7.25
N ASN A 20 18.75 -3.26 -8.41
CA ASN A 20 19.56 -2.09 -8.73
C ASN A 20 18.79 -0.78 -8.56
N ALA A 21 17.47 -0.83 -8.49
CA ALA A 21 16.63 0.35 -8.33
C ALA A 21 16.73 0.91 -6.90
N LYS A 22 16.97 2.22 -6.81
CA LYS A 22 16.90 2.99 -5.57
C LYS A 22 15.57 3.74 -5.54
N GLY A 23 14.84 3.64 -4.43
CA GLY A 23 13.67 4.47 -4.20
C GLY A 23 14.04 5.81 -3.59
N LEU A 24 13.03 6.59 -3.21
CA LEU A 24 13.16 7.93 -2.67
C LEU A 24 13.58 7.96 -1.20
N ALA A 25 13.52 6.81 -0.51
CA ALA A 25 13.88 6.68 0.90
C ALA A 25 13.16 7.69 1.83
N ILE A 26 11.89 7.99 1.53
CA ILE A 26 11.00 8.76 2.42
C ILE A 26 10.59 7.91 3.63
N PHE A 27 10.38 6.62 3.36
CA PHE A 27 10.17 5.58 4.35
C PHE A 27 11.36 4.61 4.34
N ASN A 28 11.76 4.14 5.52
CA ASN A 28 12.76 3.09 5.65
C ASN A 28 12.14 1.73 5.28
N GLY A 29 12.95 0.82 4.75
CA GLY A 29 12.55 -0.54 4.44
C GLY A 29 12.60 -0.87 2.96
N ARG A 30 12.37 -2.15 2.69
CA ARG A 30 12.49 -2.75 1.36
C ARG A 30 11.19 -3.41 0.95
N VAL A 31 10.77 -3.16 -0.28
CA VAL A 31 9.63 -3.81 -0.92
C VAL A 31 10.00 -5.26 -1.24
N GLU A 32 9.20 -6.22 -0.76
CA GLU A 32 9.49 -7.65 -0.90
C GLU A 32 8.35 -8.40 -1.59
N LYS A 33 8.68 -9.56 -2.16
CA LYS A 33 7.70 -10.42 -2.84
C LYS A 33 6.71 -10.98 -1.82
N LEU A 34 5.43 -10.92 -2.14
CA LEU A 34 4.38 -11.53 -1.31
C LEU A 34 4.57 -13.04 -1.22
N LYS A 35 4.46 -13.58 -0.01
CA LYS A 35 4.62 -15.02 0.28
C LYS A 35 3.27 -15.74 0.23
N HIS A 36 2.70 -15.86 -0.97
CA HIS A 36 1.43 -16.56 -1.19
C HIS A 36 1.47 -17.44 -2.45
N PRO A 37 0.85 -18.64 -2.47
CA PRO A 37 0.87 -19.50 -3.65
C PRO A 37 0.20 -18.90 -4.90
N LYS A 38 -0.74 -17.96 -4.70
CA LYS A 38 -1.43 -17.24 -5.79
C LYS A 38 -0.87 -15.81 -5.90
N THR A 39 0.38 -15.65 -6.29
CA THR A 39 0.98 -14.32 -6.55
C THR A 39 1.05 -14.08 -8.06
N PRO A 40 0.62 -12.91 -8.58
CA PRO A 40 0.21 -11.69 -7.88
C PRO A 40 -1.08 -11.82 -7.09
N MET A 41 -1.21 -11.02 -6.03
CA MET A 41 -2.52 -10.75 -5.44
C MET A 41 -3.34 -9.97 -6.46
N VAL A 42 -4.46 -10.52 -6.90
CA VAL A 42 -5.40 -9.86 -7.83
C VAL A 42 -6.81 -9.97 -7.26
N GLY A 43 -7.44 -8.83 -7.01
CA GLY A 43 -8.83 -8.76 -6.60
C GLY A 43 -9.07 -7.93 -5.35
N TRP A 44 -10.27 -8.10 -4.80
CA TRP A 44 -10.75 -7.34 -3.66
C TRP A 44 -10.31 -7.99 -2.35
N ALA A 45 -9.79 -7.17 -1.44
CA ALA A 45 -9.52 -7.58 -0.06
C ALA A 45 -9.85 -6.45 0.90
N GLN A 46 -10.26 -6.82 2.11
CA GLN A 46 -10.49 -5.87 3.18
C GLN A 46 -9.20 -5.64 3.94
N PHE A 47 -8.82 -4.37 4.12
CA PHE A 47 -7.74 -4.01 5.04
C PHE A 47 -8.27 -3.73 6.44
N GLN A 48 -7.39 -3.81 7.42
CA GLN A 48 -7.62 -3.41 8.80
C GLN A 48 -6.82 -2.14 9.07
N SER A 49 -7.53 -1.09 9.49
CA SER A 49 -6.92 0.18 9.89
C SER A 49 -6.91 0.32 11.40
N LYS A 50 -5.83 0.88 11.93
CA LYS A 50 -5.76 1.38 13.32
C LYS A 50 -6.20 2.85 13.42
N ASP A 51 -6.22 3.54 12.31
CA ASP A 51 -6.64 4.93 12.20
C ASP A 51 -8.14 5.00 11.86
N GLN A 52 -8.89 5.73 12.67
CA GLN A 52 -10.34 5.92 12.53
C GLN A 52 -10.71 6.67 11.24
N PHE A 53 -9.77 7.39 10.65
CA PHE A 53 -9.94 8.08 9.37
C PHE A 53 -10.22 7.10 8.23
N TYR A 54 -9.60 5.90 8.25
CA TYR A 54 -9.77 4.88 7.22
C TYR A 54 -10.75 3.80 7.66
N GLN A 55 -11.95 3.83 7.07
CA GLN A 55 -12.96 2.76 7.26
C GLN A 55 -12.48 1.43 6.69
N GLN A 56 -12.70 0.34 7.42
CA GLN A 56 -12.30 -1.00 6.99
C GLN A 56 -13.22 -1.51 5.87
N GLN A 57 -12.81 -1.30 4.61
CA GLN A 57 -13.59 -1.63 3.41
C GLN A 57 -12.81 -2.55 2.47
N PHE A 58 -13.54 -3.21 1.55
CA PHE A 58 -12.93 -3.96 0.45
C PHE A 58 -12.38 -2.99 -0.59
N VAL A 59 -11.10 -3.16 -0.94
CA VAL A 59 -10.40 -2.38 -1.97
C VAL A 59 -9.66 -3.29 -2.93
N TYR A 60 -9.33 -2.77 -4.11
CA TYR A 60 -8.78 -3.56 -5.21
C TYR A 60 -7.24 -3.56 -5.22
N PHE A 61 -6.66 -4.75 -5.11
CA PHE A 61 -5.22 -4.98 -5.18
C PHE A 61 -4.84 -5.69 -6.48
N VAL A 62 -3.67 -5.32 -7.01
CA VAL A 62 -3.02 -5.98 -8.16
C VAL A 62 -1.50 -5.82 -8.02
N ASN A 63 -0.88 -6.64 -7.16
CA ASN A 63 0.54 -6.53 -6.86
C ASN A 63 1.19 -7.89 -6.52
N SER A 64 2.45 -8.06 -6.94
CA SER A 64 3.30 -9.19 -6.55
C SER A 64 4.21 -8.90 -5.37
N TYR A 65 4.44 -7.61 -5.10
CA TYR A 65 5.35 -7.11 -4.09
C TYR A 65 4.63 -6.14 -3.16
N GLY A 66 5.10 -6.01 -1.93
CA GLY A 66 4.55 -5.09 -0.93
C GLY A 66 5.50 -4.90 0.25
N ILE A 67 5.12 -4.00 1.16
CA ILE A 67 5.87 -3.70 2.38
C ILE A 67 5.29 -4.52 3.53
N GLY A 68 6.06 -5.46 4.08
CA GLY A 68 5.59 -6.32 5.16
C GLY A 68 5.29 -5.56 6.46
N GLN A 69 6.19 -4.67 6.88
CA GLN A 69 6.06 -3.88 8.09
C GLN A 69 6.69 -2.50 7.90
N SER A 70 6.08 -1.49 8.51
CA SER A 70 6.60 -0.12 8.60
C SER A 70 5.99 0.56 9.82
N ASP A 71 6.75 1.42 10.50
CA ASP A 71 6.22 2.24 11.60
C ASP A 71 5.17 3.25 11.12
N TYR A 72 5.18 3.54 9.82
CA TYR A 72 4.25 4.44 9.15
C TYR A 72 3.02 3.71 8.58
N CYS A 73 2.87 2.42 8.88
CA CYS A 73 1.76 1.60 8.40
C CYS A 73 0.48 1.88 9.19
N VAL A 74 -0.45 2.62 8.59
CA VAL A 74 -1.73 3.00 9.23
C VAL A 74 -2.84 1.98 8.99
N ALA A 75 -2.75 1.26 7.86
CA ALA A 75 -3.62 0.14 7.54
C ALA A 75 -2.89 -1.00 6.86
N ALA A 76 -3.30 -2.23 7.16
CA ALA A 76 -2.66 -3.44 6.68
C ALA A 76 -3.69 -4.46 6.17
N VAL A 77 -3.27 -5.32 5.24
CA VAL A 77 -4.09 -6.38 4.66
C VAL A 77 -3.37 -7.72 4.83
N ASN A 78 -4.13 -8.80 4.98
CA ASN A 78 -3.60 -10.15 5.07
C ASN A 78 -3.81 -10.90 3.75
N TYR A 79 -2.72 -11.41 3.17
CA TYR A 79 -2.73 -12.26 1.98
C TYR A 79 -1.69 -13.39 2.13
N GLY A 80 -1.97 -14.32 3.04
CA GLY A 80 -1.00 -15.34 3.50
C GLY A 80 0.00 -14.79 4.51
N ALA A 81 0.54 -13.61 4.23
CA ALA A 81 1.26 -12.77 5.18
C ALA A 81 0.66 -11.36 5.19
N GLN A 82 0.87 -10.65 6.30
CA GLN A 82 0.44 -9.26 6.43
C GLN A 82 1.39 -8.33 5.65
N PHE A 83 0.82 -7.32 4.98
CA PHE A 83 1.57 -6.22 4.39
C PHE A 83 0.77 -4.91 4.48
N CYS A 84 1.46 -3.78 4.36
CA CYS A 84 0.85 -2.45 4.46
C CYS A 84 -0.03 -2.15 3.25
N ALA A 85 -1.30 -1.86 3.53
CA ALA A 85 -2.26 -1.37 2.56
C ALA A 85 -2.16 0.15 2.40
N ILE A 86 -1.89 0.85 3.50
CA ILE A 86 -1.71 2.31 3.56
C ILE A 86 -0.52 2.64 4.45
N VAL A 87 0.35 3.53 3.97
CA VAL A 87 1.41 4.16 4.76
C VAL A 87 1.24 5.66 4.77
N GLN A 88 1.57 6.30 5.88
CA GLN A 88 1.42 7.74 6.03
C GLN A 88 2.48 8.34 6.95
N LYS A 89 3.08 9.45 6.52
CA LYS A 89 3.98 10.29 7.31
C LYS A 89 3.81 11.73 6.86
N ASP A 90 3.46 12.60 7.81
CA ASP A 90 3.16 14.01 7.54
C ASP A 90 2.15 14.14 6.37
N GLN A 91 2.48 14.91 5.34
CA GLN A 91 1.65 15.14 4.15
C GLN A 91 1.87 14.08 3.04
N VAL A 92 2.52 12.96 3.33
CA VAL A 92 2.81 11.89 2.36
C VAL A 92 1.98 10.65 2.69
N THR A 93 1.09 10.28 1.77
CA THR A 93 0.26 9.09 1.85
C THR A 93 0.58 8.14 0.70
N GLY A 94 0.71 6.85 1.01
CA GLY A 94 0.93 5.79 0.04
C GLY A 94 -0.16 4.72 0.14
N PHE A 95 -0.81 4.40 -0.98
CA PHE A 95 -1.77 3.32 -1.10
C PHE A 95 -1.15 2.15 -1.88
N GLN A 96 -1.18 0.94 -1.32
CA GLN A 96 -0.76 -0.25 -2.06
C GLN A 96 -1.87 -0.75 -2.99
N PHE A 97 -3.13 -0.56 -2.59
CA PHE A 97 -4.29 -0.78 -3.46
C PHE A 97 -4.45 0.35 -4.46
N HIS A 98 -5.35 0.15 -5.43
CA HIS A 98 -5.72 1.13 -6.43
C HIS A 98 -7.02 1.85 -6.02
N PRO A 99 -6.97 3.03 -5.36
CA PRO A 99 -8.18 3.74 -4.95
C PRO A 99 -9.09 4.04 -6.14
N GLU A 100 -8.53 4.34 -7.31
CA GLU A 100 -9.27 4.60 -8.55
C GLU A 100 -10.02 3.36 -9.09
N LYS A 101 -9.66 2.16 -8.63
CA LYS A 101 -10.33 0.89 -8.96
C LYS A 101 -11.17 0.32 -7.82
N SER A 102 -11.27 1.04 -6.71
CA SER A 102 -11.89 0.57 -5.46
C SER A 102 -13.29 1.15 -5.23
N GLY A 103 -13.98 1.51 -6.32
CA GLY A 103 -15.35 2.02 -6.27
C GLY A 103 -15.47 3.36 -5.53
N HIS A 104 -16.67 3.61 -4.97
CA HIS A 104 -16.97 4.88 -4.31
C HIS A 104 -16.02 5.16 -3.13
N TYR A 105 -15.76 4.15 -2.30
CA TYR A 105 -14.88 4.27 -1.16
C TYR A 105 -13.45 4.66 -1.57
N GLY A 106 -12.92 4.05 -2.64
CA GLY A 106 -11.60 4.40 -3.15
C GLY A 106 -11.48 5.85 -3.61
N LEU A 107 -12.50 6.36 -4.31
CA LEU A 107 -12.55 7.76 -4.73
C LEU A 107 -12.68 8.73 -3.54
N GLU A 108 -13.49 8.38 -2.55
CA GLU A 108 -13.66 9.16 -1.32
C GLU A 108 -12.32 9.31 -0.57
N VAL A 109 -11.60 8.21 -0.36
CA VAL A 109 -10.29 8.26 0.31
C VAL A 109 -9.29 9.06 -0.51
N LEU A 110 -9.29 8.91 -1.83
CA LEU A 110 -8.40 9.66 -2.70
C LEU A 110 -8.68 11.17 -2.66
N GLN A 111 -9.96 11.57 -2.72
CA GLN A 111 -10.37 12.97 -2.62
C GLN A 111 -9.90 13.59 -1.30
N ARG A 112 -10.11 12.91 -0.18
CA ARG A 112 -9.71 13.42 1.13
C ARG A 112 -8.20 13.61 1.29
N CYS A 113 -7.37 12.91 0.50
CA CYS A 113 -5.92 13.13 0.49
C CYS A 113 -5.47 14.33 -0.37
N LEU A 114 -6.37 14.89 -1.17
CA LEU A 114 -6.12 16.05 -2.03
C LEU A 114 -6.61 17.37 -1.40
N GLU A 115 -7.46 17.27 -0.38
CA GLU A 115 -7.92 18.38 0.47
C GLU A 115 -6.87 18.74 1.53
#